data_AF-A0A1H4JGV9-F1
#
_entry.id   AF-A0A1H4JGV9-F1
#
_cell.length_a   1.000
_cell.length_b   1.000
_cell.length_c   1.000
_cell.angle_alpha   90.00
_cell.angle_beta   90.00
_cell.angle_gamma   90.00
#
_symmetry.space_group_name_H-M   'P 1'
#
loop_
_entity.id
_entity.type
_entity.pdbx_description
1 polymer ?
#
loop_
_entity_poly.entity_id
_entity_poly.type
_entity_poly.pdbx_seq_one_letter_code
_entity_poly.pdbx_strand_id
1 'polypeptide(L)'
;MFVRAVGAVMVATGLVAVVPTGPAGAAEWWEGSQTANWYDGQVSYSSVLNCFSVIQGSPAYENGVGAYIGYLADPDNATGPKPVVNDKTWIRYRVYGMGNPCSGGSYFRPKFYLPVGWSWDTSRQIACAYDGSGGSAPQANCPGWSNMDASHAYWNNGSGSGGNLWGVAQGHYWEFQFPVKVGPNAQSGVVLDAHLDVADGNFNPQMLLRTNNVYVFNGTPGANNVGVMYDQPSSYDQATLPFAPGGPTRYGMLSAFQAVIGGRAGSAKFEISTNPGMTPVLGSESFSFPSGQFPGSAKAMTDWADAGVALQPGVTYYWRGSIIPTSGSAAVGEVQSFTLKPGGGVDATSLGATNSGGGVGTGSGGVPGGVITPVPQPTPPSPNPPVAPSATPSVPRTATAKKGVVVTLTCTGACSAKASATVTKKLGKKLGTTTLGSARGSLGAAGSTTLTIKLSKKLRARLKKVGSVKATVKVTTTVAGTSTTTTAKVTIKG
;
A
#
# COMPACT_ATOMS: atom_id res chain seq x y z
N MET A 1 22.66 -48.41 -31.83
CA MET A 1 22.28 -48.08 -30.43
C MET A 1 21.43 -46.82 -30.48
N PHE A 2 20.11 -46.96 -30.64
CA PHE A 2 19.18 -45.84 -30.75
C PHE A 2 18.41 -45.72 -29.43
N VAL A 3 18.66 -44.65 -28.68
CA VAL A 3 17.95 -44.35 -27.43
C VAL A 3 16.62 -43.70 -27.80
N ARG A 4 15.50 -44.38 -27.50
CA ARG A 4 14.15 -43.84 -27.59
C ARG A 4 13.86 -43.02 -26.33
N ALA A 5 13.60 -41.73 -26.50
CA ALA A 5 13.04 -40.89 -25.45
C ALA A 5 11.54 -41.17 -25.31
N VAL A 6 11.13 -41.62 -24.11
CA VAL A 6 9.72 -41.77 -23.74
C VAL A 6 9.30 -40.46 -23.07
N GLY A 7 8.46 -39.68 -23.76
CA GLY A 7 7.81 -38.50 -23.20
C GLY A 7 6.59 -38.89 -22.38
N ALA A 8 6.63 -38.67 -21.07
CA ALA A 8 5.48 -38.81 -20.19
C ALA A 8 4.57 -37.58 -20.32
N VAL A 9 3.33 -37.79 -20.76
CA VAL A 9 2.26 -36.79 -20.74
C VAL A 9 1.60 -36.85 -19.36
N MET A 10 1.82 -35.84 -18.52
CA MET A 10 1.01 -35.64 -17.31
C MET A 10 -0.35 -35.05 -17.71
N VAL A 11 -1.41 -35.83 -17.50
CA VAL A 11 -2.79 -35.34 -17.56
C VAL A 11 -3.12 -34.74 -16.19
N ALA A 12 -3.24 -33.41 -16.13
CA ALA A 12 -3.74 -32.72 -14.95
C ALA A 12 -5.26 -32.86 -14.88
N THR A 13 -5.74 -33.79 -14.07
CA THR A 13 -7.14 -33.87 -13.66
C THR A 13 -7.42 -32.72 -12.68
N GLY A 14 -8.14 -31.70 -13.15
CA GLY A 14 -8.64 -30.63 -12.28
C GLY A 14 -9.67 -31.18 -11.30
N LEU A 15 -9.26 -31.31 -10.02
CA LEU A 15 -10.17 -31.59 -8.92
C LEU A 15 -10.95 -30.31 -8.62
N VAL A 16 -12.23 -30.28 -9.02
CA VAL A 16 -13.18 -29.28 -8.53
C VAL A 16 -13.51 -29.67 -7.09
N ALA A 17 -12.93 -28.97 -6.12
CA ALA A 17 -13.31 -29.13 -4.72
C ALA A 17 -14.77 -28.67 -4.56
N VAL A 18 -15.67 -29.63 -4.35
CA VAL A 18 -17.05 -29.35 -3.95
C VAL A 18 -16.99 -28.75 -2.56
N VAL A 19 -17.28 -27.45 -2.45
CA VAL A 19 -17.44 -26.78 -1.15
C VAL A 19 -18.73 -27.35 -0.52
N PRO A 20 -18.66 -28.07 0.60
CA PRO A 20 -19.87 -28.60 1.23
C PRO A 20 -20.73 -27.44 1.73
N THR A 21 -22.00 -27.41 1.32
CA THR A 21 -23.01 -26.54 1.91
C THR A 21 -23.20 -26.95 3.38
N GLY A 22 -22.69 -26.14 4.30
CA GLY A 22 -22.81 -26.40 5.74
C GLY A 22 -24.27 -26.42 6.22
N PRO A 23 -24.54 -27.01 7.40
CA PRO A 23 -25.89 -27.11 7.96
C PRO A 23 -26.54 -25.73 8.15
N ALA A 24 -27.85 -25.64 7.93
CA ALA A 24 -28.65 -24.43 8.12
C ALA A 24 -28.58 -23.98 9.60
N GLY A 25 -27.87 -22.89 9.86
CA GLY A 25 -27.45 -22.44 11.19
C GLY A 25 -25.94 -22.21 11.30
N ALA A 26 -25.19 -22.57 10.26
CA ALA A 26 -23.77 -22.28 10.15
C ALA A 26 -23.51 -20.78 10.36
N ALA A 27 -22.46 -20.48 11.12
CA ALA A 27 -21.92 -19.14 11.26
C ALA A 27 -21.76 -18.57 9.86
N GLU A 28 -21.92 -17.26 9.74
CA GLU A 28 -21.66 -16.51 8.51
C GLU A 28 -20.19 -16.74 8.12
N TRP A 29 -19.94 -17.85 7.43
CA TRP A 29 -18.65 -18.28 6.94
C TRP A 29 -18.35 -17.43 5.72
N TRP A 30 -17.49 -16.45 5.92
CA TRP A 30 -17.33 -15.41 4.92
C TRP A 30 -16.60 -15.91 3.64
N GLU A 31 -15.94 -17.07 3.68
CA GLU A 31 -15.33 -17.68 2.48
C GLU A 31 -16.33 -17.96 1.34
N GLY A 32 -17.65 -17.91 1.59
CA GLY A 32 -18.67 -17.97 0.53
C GLY A 32 -18.82 -16.69 -0.30
N SER A 33 -18.29 -15.54 0.15
CA SER A 33 -18.35 -14.29 -0.60
C SER A 33 -17.19 -14.21 -1.60
N GLN A 34 -17.48 -14.46 -2.88
CA GLN A 34 -16.48 -14.45 -3.96
C GLN A 34 -15.78 -13.09 -4.16
N THR A 35 -16.24 -12.01 -3.53
CA THR A 35 -15.68 -10.67 -3.76
C THR A 35 -14.71 -10.20 -2.69
N ALA A 36 -14.77 -10.77 -1.48
CA ALA A 36 -13.95 -10.27 -0.39
C ALA A 36 -12.58 -10.93 -0.34
N ASN A 37 -11.58 -10.13 -0.02
CA ASN A 37 -10.20 -10.59 0.13
C ASN A 37 -9.78 -10.52 1.59
N TRP A 38 -8.97 -11.49 2.00
CA TRP A 38 -8.29 -11.45 3.28
C TRP A 38 -6.98 -10.69 3.13
N TYR A 39 -6.78 -9.70 4.00
CA TYR A 39 -5.54 -8.94 4.11
C TYR A 39 -4.74 -9.53 5.26
N ASP A 40 -3.97 -10.57 4.94
CA ASP A 40 -3.17 -11.29 5.92
C ASP A 40 -1.83 -10.59 6.21
N GLY A 41 -1.35 -10.79 7.42
CA GLY A 41 -0.01 -10.44 7.87
C GLY A 41 1.07 -11.41 7.41
N GLN A 42 2.30 -11.18 7.88
CA GLN A 42 3.39 -12.12 7.67
C GLN A 42 3.20 -13.38 8.52
N VAL A 43 3.65 -14.51 7.97
CA VAL A 43 3.69 -15.77 8.72
C VAL A 43 4.84 -15.72 9.72
N SER A 44 4.51 -15.95 10.99
CA SER A 44 5.51 -16.20 12.02
C SER A 44 5.66 -17.71 12.22
N TYR A 45 6.84 -18.16 12.66
CA TYR A 45 7.14 -19.57 12.89
C TYR A 45 7.65 -19.81 14.31
N SER A 46 7.22 -20.91 14.94
CA SER A 46 7.93 -21.50 16.09
C SER A 46 9.02 -22.45 15.61
N SER A 47 9.94 -22.83 16.50
CA SER A 47 10.92 -23.87 16.23
C SER A 47 10.75 -25.05 17.17
N VAL A 48 10.64 -26.24 16.58
CA VAL A 48 10.51 -27.51 17.28
C VAL A 48 11.74 -28.36 17.08
N LEU A 49 12.05 -29.19 18.07
CA LEU A 49 13.06 -30.24 17.94
C LEU A 49 12.44 -31.44 17.22
N ASN A 50 12.95 -31.79 16.04
CA ASN A 50 12.41 -32.88 15.24
C ASN A 50 12.60 -34.23 15.96
N CYS A 51 11.51 -34.94 16.24
CA CYS A 51 11.54 -36.18 17.01
C CYS A 51 12.47 -37.25 16.41
N PHE A 52 12.41 -37.42 15.09
CA PHE A 52 13.19 -38.43 14.39
C PHE A 52 14.69 -38.15 14.49
N SER A 53 15.08 -36.88 14.40
CA SER A 53 16.47 -36.44 14.54
C SER A 53 17.08 -36.76 15.92
N VAL A 54 16.28 -36.65 16.98
CA VAL A 54 16.69 -37.00 18.36
C VAL A 54 16.90 -38.50 18.50
N ILE A 55 15.98 -39.32 17.96
CA ILE A 55 16.09 -40.78 17.99
C ILE A 55 17.33 -41.26 17.23
N GLN A 56 17.69 -40.58 16.14
CA GLN A 56 18.90 -40.87 15.36
C GLN A 56 20.19 -40.35 16.00
N GLY A 57 20.12 -39.69 17.17
CA GLY A 57 21.29 -39.15 17.86
C GLY A 57 21.85 -37.86 17.23
N SER A 58 21.12 -37.21 16.33
CA SER A 58 21.52 -35.96 15.68
C SER A 58 20.38 -34.92 15.77
N PRO A 59 20.16 -34.30 16.94
CA PRO A 59 19.12 -33.30 17.17
C PRO A 59 19.12 -32.19 16.10
N ALA A 60 18.00 -32.02 15.41
CA ALA A 60 17.79 -31.00 14.39
C ALA A 60 16.53 -30.19 14.71
N TYR A 61 16.63 -28.87 14.52
CA TYR A 61 15.51 -27.95 14.67
C TYR A 61 14.83 -27.73 13.32
N GLU A 62 13.50 -27.66 13.36
CA GLU A 62 12.68 -27.32 12.19
C GLU A 62 11.55 -26.36 12.61
N ASN A 63 10.79 -25.86 11.63
CA ASN A 63 9.61 -25.03 11.92
C ASN A 63 8.52 -25.90 12.54
N GLY A 64 8.07 -25.54 13.75
CA GLY A 64 7.03 -26.29 14.48
C GLY A 64 5.63 -25.90 14.03
N VAL A 65 5.25 -24.66 14.37
CA VAL A 65 3.95 -24.06 14.03
C VAL A 65 4.18 -22.83 13.16
N GLY A 66 3.40 -22.68 12.09
CA GLY A 66 3.33 -21.45 11.29
C GLY A 66 1.99 -20.75 11.51
N ALA A 67 1.97 -19.46 11.81
CA ALA A 67 0.72 -18.75 12.07
C ALA A 67 0.71 -17.33 11.52
N TYR A 68 -0.47 -16.83 11.18
CA TYR A 68 -0.70 -15.44 10.80
C TYR A 68 -2.09 -14.95 11.22
N ILE A 69 -2.24 -13.64 11.26
CA ILE A 69 -3.50 -12.94 11.49
C ILE A 69 -3.81 -12.06 10.26
N GLY A 70 -5.08 -11.85 9.98
CA GLY A 70 -5.57 -11.02 8.88
C GLY A 70 -6.90 -10.39 9.23
N TYR A 71 -7.37 -9.51 8.35
CA TYR A 71 -8.72 -8.95 8.44
C TYR A 71 -9.39 -8.98 7.08
N LEU A 72 -10.71 -8.99 7.11
CA LEU A 72 -11.52 -9.03 5.92
C LEU A 72 -11.71 -7.63 5.36
N ALA A 73 -11.40 -7.46 4.08
CA ALA A 73 -11.75 -6.23 3.38
C ALA A 73 -12.02 -6.47 1.89
N ASP A 74 -12.91 -5.66 1.35
CA ASP A 74 -13.19 -5.55 -0.07
C ASP A 74 -13.23 -4.05 -0.39
N PRO A 75 -12.06 -3.42 -0.59
CA PRO A 75 -12.00 -2.00 -0.89
C PRO A 75 -12.55 -1.66 -2.28
N ASP A 76 -12.63 -2.65 -3.19
CA ASP A 76 -13.10 -2.47 -4.55
C ASP A 76 -14.63 -2.54 -4.66
N ASN A 77 -15.27 -3.27 -3.75
CA ASN A 77 -16.72 -3.34 -3.67
C ASN A 77 -17.28 -2.35 -2.65
N ALA A 78 -18.05 -1.36 -3.13
CA ALA A 78 -18.71 -0.39 -2.27
C ALA A 78 -19.61 -1.04 -1.20
N THR A 79 -20.27 -2.16 -1.53
CA THR A 79 -21.13 -2.92 -0.60
C THR A 79 -20.43 -4.13 0.02
N GLY A 80 -19.19 -4.40 -0.36
CA GLY A 80 -18.41 -5.49 0.20
C GLY A 80 -18.01 -5.23 1.66
N PRO A 81 -17.64 -6.30 2.40
CA PRO A 81 -17.23 -6.22 3.80
C PRO A 81 -15.93 -5.43 3.90
N LYS A 82 -15.83 -4.52 4.85
CA LYS A 82 -14.60 -3.78 5.10
C LYS A 82 -14.69 -3.13 6.47
N PRO A 83 -13.57 -2.86 7.14
CA PRO A 83 -13.60 -2.15 8.39
C PRO A 83 -14.06 -0.70 8.13
N VAL A 84 -15.33 -0.40 8.39
CA VAL A 84 -15.90 0.95 8.24
C VAL A 84 -16.26 1.44 9.64
N VAL A 85 -16.03 2.72 9.91
CA VAL A 85 -16.40 3.31 11.20
C VAL A 85 -17.89 3.10 11.48
N ASN A 86 -18.19 2.58 12.67
CA ASN A 86 -19.52 2.14 13.13
C ASN A 86 -20.10 0.92 12.40
N ASP A 87 -19.26 0.13 11.73
CA ASP A 87 -19.67 -1.09 11.03
C ASP A 87 -18.99 -2.35 11.61
N LYS A 88 -19.38 -3.50 11.08
CA LYS A 88 -18.89 -4.83 11.46
C LYS A 88 -17.96 -5.37 10.39
N THR A 89 -16.91 -6.04 10.81
CA THR A 89 -16.03 -6.81 9.92
C THR A 89 -15.57 -8.08 10.63
N TRP A 90 -14.69 -8.85 9.97
CA TRP A 90 -14.10 -10.06 10.50
C TRP A 90 -12.58 -9.93 10.55
N ILE A 91 -12.00 -10.47 11.62
CA ILE A 91 -10.57 -10.80 11.67
C ILE A 91 -10.42 -12.30 11.50
N ARG A 92 -9.35 -12.75 10.86
CA ARG A 92 -9.03 -14.16 10.68
C ARG A 92 -7.69 -14.48 11.30
N TYR A 93 -7.60 -15.68 11.82
CA TYR A 93 -6.41 -16.22 12.43
C TYR A 93 -6.19 -17.65 11.90
N ARG A 94 -5.03 -17.94 11.33
CA ARG A 94 -4.69 -19.29 10.85
C ARG A 94 -3.43 -19.83 11.53
N VAL A 95 -3.46 -21.11 11.86
CA VAL A 95 -2.35 -21.84 12.49
C VAL A 95 -2.14 -23.16 11.77
N TYR A 96 -0.92 -23.40 11.29
CA TYR A 96 -0.49 -24.58 10.56
C TYR A 96 0.49 -25.39 11.42
N GLY A 97 0.29 -26.70 11.50
CA GLY A 97 1.28 -27.63 12.03
C GLY A 97 2.27 -27.99 10.93
N MET A 98 3.56 -27.74 11.15
CA MET A 98 4.61 -27.89 10.13
C MET A 98 5.65 -28.94 10.52
N GLY A 99 6.05 -28.96 11.78
CA GLY A 99 7.09 -29.85 12.29
C GLY A 99 6.53 -31.13 12.92
N ASN A 100 7.46 -32.02 13.26
CA ASN A 100 7.20 -33.31 13.90
C ASN A 100 7.78 -33.33 15.33
N PRO A 101 7.12 -32.67 16.31
CA PRO A 101 7.52 -32.75 17.71
C PRO A 101 7.53 -34.19 18.22
N CYS A 102 8.30 -34.43 19.29
CA CYS A 102 8.15 -35.66 20.08
C CYS A 102 6.70 -35.82 20.58
N SER A 103 6.32 -37.04 20.98
CA SER A 103 4.96 -37.46 21.34
C SER A 103 4.08 -36.36 21.95
N GLY A 104 2.93 -36.09 21.32
CA GLY A 104 1.95 -35.10 21.77
C GLY A 104 1.47 -34.18 20.64
N GLY A 105 2.30 -33.93 19.61
CA GLY A 105 1.95 -32.97 18.56
C GLY A 105 2.22 -31.52 18.99
N SER A 106 1.88 -30.57 18.13
CA SER A 106 1.98 -29.15 18.47
C SER A 106 0.66 -28.67 19.03
N TYR A 107 0.71 -27.96 20.16
CA TYR A 107 -0.45 -27.31 20.75
C TYR A 107 -0.30 -25.80 20.73
N PHE A 108 -1.40 -25.07 20.77
CA PHE A 108 -1.36 -23.61 20.74
C PHE A 108 -2.52 -22.97 21.51
N ARG A 109 -2.33 -21.72 21.91
CA ARG A 109 -3.35 -20.86 22.53
C ARG A 109 -3.25 -19.44 21.96
N PRO A 110 -4.24 -19.01 21.17
CA PRO A 110 -4.25 -17.65 20.64
C PRO A 110 -4.68 -16.63 21.70
N LYS A 111 -4.13 -15.42 21.59
CA LYS A 111 -4.42 -14.23 22.39
C LYS A 111 -4.58 -13.05 21.45
N PHE A 112 -5.66 -12.30 21.59
CA PHE A 112 -6.01 -11.28 20.61
C PHE A 112 -6.01 -9.89 21.23
N TYR A 113 -5.39 -8.92 20.57
CA TYR A 113 -5.40 -7.53 21.01
C TYR A 113 -6.04 -6.69 19.92
N LEU A 114 -7.26 -6.22 20.17
CA LEU A 114 -7.94 -5.33 19.24
C LEU A 114 -7.33 -3.92 19.31
N PRO A 115 -7.16 -3.23 18.16
CA PRO A 115 -6.70 -1.85 18.15
C PRO A 115 -7.66 -0.92 18.89
N VAL A 116 -7.18 0.28 19.23
CA VAL A 116 -8.03 1.31 19.82
C VAL A 116 -9.25 1.59 18.95
N GLY A 117 -10.42 1.68 19.58
CA GLY A 117 -11.70 1.88 18.89
C GLY A 117 -12.31 0.63 18.27
N TRP A 118 -11.68 -0.55 18.36
CA TRP A 118 -12.27 -1.81 17.95
C TRP A 118 -12.85 -2.57 19.16
N SER A 119 -13.88 -3.36 18.94
CA SER A 119 -14.47 -4.22 19.97
C SER A 119 -14.97 -5.54 19.38
N TRP A 120 -15.07 -6.59 20.19
CA TRP A 120 -15.66 -7.85 19.76
C TRP A 120 -17.15 -7.71 19.44
N ASP A 121 -17.61 -8.29 18.33
CA ASP A 121 -19.05 -8.41 18.05
C ASP A 121 -19.60 -9.72 18.60
N THR A 122 -19.82 -9.76 19.92
CA THR A 122 -20.31 -10.95 20.61
C THR A 122 -21.74 -11.36 20.22
N SER A 123 -22.43 -10.56 19.40
CA SER A 123 -23.75 -10.90 18.85
C SER A 123 -23.68 -11.92 17.71
N ARG A 124 -22.51 -12.15 17.13
CA ARG A 124 -22.25 -13.11 16.06
C ARG A 124 -21.37 -14.25 16.58
N GLN A 125 -21.57 -15.46 16.08
CA GLN A 125 -20.75 -16.60 16.47
C GLN A 125 -19.34 -16.50 15.87
N ILE A 126 -18.34 -17.00 16.60
CA ILE A 126 -17.00 -17.24 16.07
C ILE A 126 -17.10 -18.40 15.07
N ALA A 127 -16.50 -18.23 13.89
CA ALA A 127 -16.40 -19.32 12.90
C ALA A 127 -15.02 -19.99 13.04
N CYS A 128 -14.95 -21.31 12.94
CA CYS A 128 -13.66 -22.02 12.97
C CYS A 128 -13.63 -23.29 12.11
N ALA A 129 -12.52 -23.53 11.42
CA ALA A 129 -12.32 -24.67 10.54
C ALA A 129 -11.03 -25.40 10.91
N TYR A 130 -11.04 -26.72 10.69
CA TYR A 130 -9.88 -27.60 10.79
C TYR A 130 -9.89 -28.54 9.60
N ASP A 131 -8.74 -28.73 8.95
CA ASP A 131 -8.60 -29.57 7.75
C ASP A 131 -8.00 -30.97 8.03
N GLY A 132 -7.76 -31.31 9.30
CA GLY A 132 -7.22 -32.60 9.72
C GLY A 132 -8.14 -33.81 9.52
N SER A 133 -7.55 -35.01 9.55
CA SER A 133 -8.31 -36.26 9.55
C SER A 133 -9.18 -36.35 10.83
N GLY A 134 -10.50 -36.27 10.62
CA GLY A 134 -11.50 -36.03 11.67
C GLY A 134 -12.77 -35.33 11.15
N GLY A 135 -12.77 -34.85 9.90
CA GLY A 135 -13.86 -34.08 9.31
C GLY A 135 -13.64 -32.58 9.48
N SER A 136 -14.38 -31.76 8.72
CA SER A 136 -14.50 -30.33 9.05
C SER A 136 -14.76 -30.25 10.55
N ALA A 137 -13.98 -29.48 11.32
CA ALA A 137 -14.34 -29.22 12.71
C ALA A 137 -15.83 -28.84 12.69
N PRO A 138 -16.74 -29.67 13.23
CA PRO A 138 -18.14 -29.31 13.19
C PRO A 138 -18.18 -28.00 13.95
N GLN A 139 -18.91 -27.01 13.45
CA GLN A 139 -19.04 -25.74 14.15
C GLN A 139 -19.50 -25.92 15.61
N ALA A 140 -20.13 -27.07 15.92
CA ALA A 140 -20.41 -27.55 17.28
C ALA A 140 -19.18 -27.64 18.21
N ASN A 141 -17.97 -27.80 17.66
CA ASN A 141 -16.69 -27.83 18.37
C ASN A 141 -15.95 -26.49 18.29
N CYS A 142 -16.46 -25.49 17.56
CA CYS A 142 -15.97 -24.12 17.69
C CYS A 142 -16.41 -23.56 19.04
N PRO A 143 -15.49 -23.19 19.93
CA PRO A 143 -15.84 -22.62 21.21
C PRO A 143 -16.58 -21.30 21.03
N GLY A 144 -17.31 -20.91 22.08
CA GLY A 144 -18.09 -19.68 22.08
C GLY A 144 -17.30 -18.51 22.65
N TRP A 145 -17.91 -17.34 22.73
CA TRP A 145 -17.33 -16.18 23.40
C TRP A 145 -16.98 -16.41 24.87
N SER A 146 -17.65 -17.36 25.53
CA SER A 146 -17.33 -17.80 26.90
C SER A 146 -15.92 -18.35 27.06
N ASN A 147 -15.26 -18.70 25.96
CA ASN A 147 -13.90 -19.24 25.94
C ASN A 147 -12.82 -18.17 25.81
N MET A 148 -13.22 -16.90 25.66
CA MET A 148 -12.31 -15.77 25.72
C MET A 148 -12.24 -15.25 27.15
N ASP A 149 -11.06 -15.29 27.75
CA ASP A 149 -10.87 -14.77 29.11
C ASP A 149 -10.65 -13.24 29.12
N ALA A 150 -10.53 -12.67 30.32
CA ALA A 150 -10.29 -11.24 30.51
C ALA A 150 -8.93 -10.76 29.95
N SER A 151 -7.99 -11.67 29.69
CA SER A 151 -6.71 -11.39 29.03
C SER A 151 -6.79 -11.53 27.51
N HIS A 152 -7.99 -11.76 26.97
CA HIS A 152 -8.25 -12.04 25.56
C HIS A 152 -7.58 -13.31 25.03
N ALA A 153 -7.18 -14.23 25.93
CA ALA A 153 -6.75 -15.56 25.55
C ALA A 153 -7.98 -16.41 25.22
N TYR A 154 -7.92 -17.15 24.12
CA TYR A 154 -9.03 -17.94 23.62
C TYR A 154 -8.74 -19.44 23.72
N TRP A 155 -9.54 -20.12 24.53
CA TRP A 155 -9.26 -21.49 24.96
C TRP A 155 -10.13 -22.50 24.23
N ASN A 156 -9.63 -23.71 24.08
CA ASN A 156 -10.45 -24.83 23.61
C ASN A 156 -11.44 -25.24 24.72
N ASN A 157 -12.65 -25.67 24.34
CA ASN A 157 -13.65 -26.26 25.24
C ASN A 157 -13.30 -27.69 25.72
N GLY A 158 -12.24 -28.30 25.18
CA GLY A 158 -11.90 -29.69 25.45
C GLY A 158 -11.28 -29.94 26.82
N SER A 159 -11.89 -30.83 27.61
CA SER A 159 -11.32 -31.47 28.82
C SER A 159 -10.24 -32.53 28.52
N GLY A 160 -9.57 -32.41 27.37
CA GLY A 160 -8.60 -33.40 26.88
C GLY A 160 -7.19 -33.23 27.46
N SER A 161 -6.30 -34.17 27.11
CA SER A 161 -4.89 -34.21 27.54
C SER A 161 -4.06 -32.95 27.24
N GLY A 162 -4.56 -32.07 26.36
CA GLY A 162 -3.93 -30.80 26.01
C GLY A 162 -4.23 -29.63 26.96
N GLY A 163 -4.96 -29.81 28.06
CA GLY A 163 -5.13 -28.76 29.09
C GLY A 163 -5.72 -27.44 28.59
N ASN A 164 -6.81 -27.51 27.81
CA ASN A 164 -7.49 -26.38 27.13
C ASN A 164 -6.71 -25.76 25.95
N LEU A 165 -5.62 -26.38 25.49
CA LEU A 165 -4.91 -25.98 24.28
C LEU A 165 -5.52 -26.60 23.01
N TRP A 166 -5.21 -25.97 21.89
CA TRP A 166 -5.60 -26.43 20.55
C TRP A 166 -4.51 -27.27 19.94
N GLY A 167 -4.79 -28.54 19.60
CA GLY A 167 -3.84 -29.38 18.88
C GLY A 167 -3.86 -29.09 17.38
N VAL A 168 -2.69 -29.03 16.75
CA VAL A 168 -2.53 -28.96 15.29
C VAL A 168 -1.55 -30.04 14.83
N ALA A 169 -2.03 -30.93 13.96
CA ALA A 169 -1.22 -31.99 13.38
C ALA A 169 -0.33 -31.46 12.24
N GLN A 170 0.77 -32.17 11.97
CA GLN A 170 1.66 -31.83 10.85
C GLN A 170 0.89 -31.90 9.52
N GLY A 171 1.03 -30.88 8.68
CA GLY A 171 0.36 -30.77 7.39
C GLY A 171 -1.10 -30.28 7.47
N HIS A 172 -1.58 -29.95 8.66
CA HIS A 172 -2.95 -29.51 8.91
C HIS A 172 -2.99 -28.09 9.50
N TYR A 173 -4.15 -27.45 9.45
CA TYR A 173 -4.37 -26.11 9.96
C TYR A 173 -5.71 -25.92 10.65
N TRP A 174 -5.69 -25.00 11.60
CA TRP A 174 -6.88 -24.34 12.12
C TRP A 174 -7.05 -22.96 11.50
N GLU A 175 -8.29 -22.59 11.26
CA GLU A 175 -8.72 -21.22 10.96
C GLU A 175 -9.78 -20.80 11.97
N PHE A 176 -9.69 -19.55 12.43
CA PHE A 176 -10.69 -18.90 13.25
C PHE A 176 -11.04 -17.55 12.63
N GLN A 177 -12.32 -17.24 12.53
CA GLN A 177 -12.82 -15.93 12.13
C GLN A 177 -13.61 -15.33 13.29
N PHE A 178 -13.17 -14.18 13.77
CA PHE A 178 -13.81 -13.47 14.86
C PHE A 178 -14.51 -12.21 14.32
N PRO A 179 -15.79 -12.03 14.62
CA PRO A 179 -16.51 -10.83 14.21
C PRO A 179 -16.16 -9.69 15.18
N VAL A 180 -15.95 -8.50 14.62
CA VAL A 180 -15.54 -7.30 15.34
C VAL A 180 -16.35 -6.10 14.88
N LYS A 181 -16.54 -5.13 15.78
CA LYS A 181 -17.11 -3.82 15.51
C LYS A 181 -16.00 -2.80 15.48
N VAL A 182 -16.05 -1.95 14.46
CA VAL A 182 -15.16 -0.80 14.30
C VAL A 182 -15.90 0.41 14.85
N GLY A 183 -15.45 0.95 15.97
CA GLY A 183 -16.09 2.07 16.66
C GLY A 183 -15.74 3.44 16.08
N PRO A 184 -16.34 4.52 16.60
CA PRO A 184 -16.17 5.90 16.11
C PRO A 184 -14.73 6.43 16.24
N ASN A 185 -13.94 5.86 17.15
CA ASN A 185 -12.56 6.25 17.41
C ASN A 185 -11.56 5.26 16.79
N ALA A 186 -12.01 4.36 15.93
CA ALA A 186 -11.14 3.40 15.27
C ALA A 186 -10.17 4.13 14.32
N GLN A 187 -8.89 3.91 14.53
CA GLN A 187 -7.84 4.51 13.71
C GLN A 187 -7.55 3.64 12.50
N SER A 188 -7.30 4.29 11.36
CA SER A 188 -6.78 3.62 10.16
C SER A 188 -5.25 3.61 10.20
N GLY A 189 -4.63 2.59 9.61
CA GLY A 189 -3.16 2.46 9.64
C GLY A 189 -2.61 1.82 10.91
N VAL A 190 -3.46 1.24 11.75
CA VAL A 190 -3.07 0.53 12.97
C VAL A 190 -2.71 -0.91 12.66
N VAL A 191 -1.80 -1.49 13.45
CA VAL A 191 -1.48 -2.92 13.35
C VAL A 191 -2.46 -3.69 14.23
N LEU A 192 -3.02 -4.78 13.70
CA LEU A 192 -3.73 -5.77 14.50
C LEU A 192 -2.71 -6.80 14.99
N ASP A 193 -2.51 -6.81 16.31
CA ASP A 193 -1.58 -7.71 17.00
C ASP A 193 -2.35 -8.91 17.57
N ALA A 194 -1.78 -10.10 17.40
CA ALA A 194 -2.18 -11.30 18.12
C ALA A 194 -0.95 -12.01 18.64
N HIS A 195 -1.06 -12.66 19.79
CA HIS A 195 -0.02 -13.49 20.34
C HIS A 195 -0.45 -14.95 20.23
N LEU A 196 0.50 -15.83 19.99
CA LEU A 196 0.28 -17.26 19.98
C LEU A 196 1.23 -17.92 20.98
N ASP A 197 0.70 -18.41 22.08
CA ASP A 197 1.48 -19.29 22.93
C ASP A 197 1.49 -20.67 22.27
N VAL A 198 2.67 -21.19 21.95
CA VAL A 198 2.84 -22.53 21.38
C VAL A 198 3.32 -23.45 22.49
N ALA A 199 2.85 -24.69 22.50
CA ALA A 199 3.40 -25.78 23.29
C ALA A 199 3.80 -26.91 22.33
N ASP A 200 5.09 -26.93 21.99
CA ASP A 200 5.70 -27.84 21.02
C ASP A 200 6.70 -28.82 21.67
N GLY A 201 6.77 -28.82 23.00
CA GLY A 201 7.67 -29.70 23.76
C GLY A 201 9.14 -29.26 23.79
N ASN A 202 9.48 -28.09 23.21
CA ASN A 202 10.84 -27.56 23.21
C ASN A 202 10.97 -26.31 24.10
N PHE A 203 10.45 -25.16 23.68
CA PHE A 203 10.67 -23.87 24.36
C PHE A 203 9.38 -23.14 24.73
N ASN A 204 8.23 -23.64 24.28
CA ASN A 204 6.92 -23.02 24.44
C ASN A 204 6.91 -21.51 24.08
N PRO A 205 7.35 -21.11 22.88
CA PRO A 205 7.50 -19.71 22.53
C PRO A 205 6.14 -18.99 22.48
N GLN A 206 6.16 -17.70 22.80
CA GLN A 206 5.08 -16.79 22.44
C GLN A 206 5.44 -16.10 21.12
N MET A 207 4.67 -16.38 20.07
CA MET A 207 4.85 -15.76 18.77
C MET A 207 3.99 -14.51 18.68
N LEU A 208 4.57 -13.41 18.18
CA LEU A 208 3.85 -12.18 17.87
C LEU A 208 3.42 -12.21 16.40
N LEU A 209 2.12 -12.24 16.15
CA LEU A 209 1.53 -12.17 14.83
C LEU A 209 1.05 -10.74 14.60
N ARG A 210 1.41 -10.18 13.44
CA ARG A 210 1.02 -8.82 13.06
C ARG A 210 0.40 -8.83 11.69
N THR A 211 -0.76 -8.21 11.55
CA THR A 211 -1.23 -7.82 10.22
C THR A 211 -0.28 -6.77 9.65
N ASN A 212 -0.38 -6.54 8.34
CA ASN A 212 -0.03 -5.22 7.84
C ASN A 212 -0.99 -4.16 8.43
N ASN A 213 -0.79 -2.89 8.11
CA ASN A 213 -1.72 -1.85 8.53
C ASN A 213 -3.18 -2.21 8.21
N VAL A 214 -4.06 -2.14 9.20
CA VAL A 214 -5.50 -2.33 9.05
C VAL A 214 -6.13 -1.04 8.55
N TYR A 215 -6.97 -1.17 7.54
CA TYR A 215 -7.60 -0.05 6.85
C TYR A 215 -9.00 0.16 7.42
N VAL A 216 -9.15 1.22 8.21
CA VAL A 216 -10.47 1.71 8.64
C VAL A 216 -10.94 2.79 7.66
N PHE A 217 -12.11 2.58 7.08
CA PHE A 217 -12.70 3.47 6.11
C PHE A 217 -13.65 4.47 6.77
N ASN A 218 -13.40 5.75 6.54
CA ASN A 218 -14.26 6.85 6.96
C ASN A 218 -15.39 7.03 5.92
N GLY A 219 -16.54 6.43 6.16
CA GLY A 219 -17.70 6.62 5.29
C GLY A 219 -18.95 5.91 5.77
N THR A 220 -20.12 6.38 5.33
CA THR A 220 -21.35 5.59 5.38
C THR A 220 -21.11 4.28 4.63
N PRO A 221 -21.58 3.11 5.10
CA PRO A 221 -21.54 1.87 4.32
C PRO A 221 -22.00 2.13 2.88
N GLY A 222 -21.15 1.84 1.88
CA GLY A 222 -21.41 2.17 0.47
C GLY A 222 -20.75 3.44 -0.08
N ALA A 223 -20.13 4.29 0.74
CA ALA A 223 -19.39 5.46 0.28
C ALA A 223 -18.09 5.07 -0.44
N ASN A 224 -17.74 5.82 -1.48
CA ASN A 224 -16.55 5.57 -2.30
C ASN A 224 -15.27 5.85 -1.49
N ASN A 225 -14.60 4.78 -1.06
CA ASN A 225 -13.48 4.83 -0.15
C ASN A 225 -12.15 5.05 -0.86
N VAL A 226 -11.84 6.31 -1.18
CA VAL A 226 -10.49 6.72 -1.57
C VAL A 226 -9.77 7.21 -0.31
N GLY A 227 -8.57 6.69 -0.03
CA GLY A 227 -7.81 7.01 1.17
C GLY A 227 -6.31 7.05 0.94
N VAL A 228 -5.59 7.79 1.80
CA VAL A 228 -4.12 7.86 1.83
C VAL A 228 -3.65 7.37 3.18
N MET A 229 -2.67 6.46 3.17
CA MET A 229 -2.15 5.83 4.37
C MET A 229 -0.64 5.76 4.32
N TYR A 230 -0.01 5.81 5.48
CA TYR A 230 1.43 5.83 5.57
C TYR A 230 1.92 4.54 6.20
N ASP A 231 2.98 3.97 5.63
CA ASP A 231 3.75 2.94 6.33
C ASP A 231 4.37 3.59 7.59
N GLN A 232 4.71 2.80 8.62
CA GLN A 232 5.46 3.29 9.78
C GLN A 232 6.76 2.51 9.89
N PRO A 233 7.93 3.14 9.66
CA PRO A 233 8.14 4.55 9.34
C PRO A 233 7.59 4.94 7.95
N SER A 234 7.14 6.20 7.79
CA SER A 234 6.61 6.70 6.51
C SER A 234 7.69 7.31 5.61
N SER A 235 8.86 7.55 6.19
CA SER A 235 10.04 8.10 5.54
C SER A 235 11.27 7.25 5.86
N TYR A 236 12.13 7.07 4.86
CA TYR A 236 13.28 6.17 4.94
C TYR A 236 14.56 6.89 4.52
N ASP A 237 15.58 6.70 5.33
CA ASP A 237 16.97 7.03 5.02
C ASP A 237 17.56 5.91 4.16
N GLN A 238 17.35 5.94 2.84
CA GLN A 238 17.92 4.90 1.99
C GLN A 238 18.60 5.46 0.74
N ALA A 239 19.89 5.15 0.67
CA ALA A 239 20.67 5.13 -0.55
C ALA A 239 20.11 4.12 -1.58
N THR A 240 19.52 3.00 -1.17
CA THR A 240 19.03 1.95 -2.09
C THR A 240 17.52 1.80 -2.02
N LEU A 241 16.82 2.03 -3.13
CA LEU A 241 15.38 1.83 -3.28
C LEU A 241 14.92 0.48 -2.69
N PRO A 242 13.89 0.44 -1.82
CA PRO A 242 13.40 -0.82 -1.23
C PRO A 242 12.82 -1.82 -2.26
N PHE A 243 12.61 -1.39 -3.51
CA PHE A 243 11.97 -2.20 -4.56
C PHE A 243 12.73 -2.25 -5.90
N ALA A 244 13.95 -1.70 -6.01
CA ALA A 244 14.74 -1.76 -7.25
C ALA A 244 16.26 -1.85 -6.98
N PRO A 245 17.00 -2.79 -7.60
CA PRO A 245 18.45 -2.91 -7.42
C PRO A 245 19.16 -1.89 -8.31
N GLY A 246 19.62 -0.76 -7.74
CA GLY A 246 20.32 0.25 -8.55
C GLY A 246 20.76 1.54 -7.87
N GLY A 247 21.74 1.44 -6.96
CA GLY A 247 22.68 2.52 -6.62
C GLY A 247 22.23 3.57 -5.59
N PRO A 248 23.18 4.18 -4.85
CA PRO A 248 22.93 5.19 -3.82
C PRO A 248 22.30 6.48 -4.40
N THR A 249 21.17 6.91 -3.84
CA THR A 249 20.66 8.28 -4.03
C THR A 249 21.65 9.27 -3.39
N ARG A 250 21.97 10.36 -4.09
CA ARG A 250 23.12 11.22 -3.70
C ARG A 250 22.90 11.99 -2.40
N TYR A 251 21.66 12.10 -1.91
CA TYR A 251 21.25 12.62 -0.58
C TYR A 251 19.85 12.10 -0.13
N GLY A 252 19.28 11.07 -0.78
CA GLY A 252 17.83 10.96 -1.03
C GLY A 252 16.97 10.40 0.09
N MET A 253 16.16 11.27 0.68
CA MET A 253 15.06 10.86 1.57
C MET A 253 13.88 10.37 0.76
N LEU A 254 13.48 9.14 1.04
CA LEU A 254 12.28 8.55 0.47
C LEU A 254 11.10 8.76 1.41
N SER A 255 9.98 9.19 0.86
CA SER A 255 8.68 9.19 1.54
C SER A 255 7.71 8.31 0.77
N ALA A 256 6.98 7.47 1.48
CA ALA A 256 6.08 6.51 0.86
C ALA A 256 4.71 6.48 1.53
N PHE A 257 3.68 6.34 0.71
CA PHE A 257 2.32 6.14 1.18
C PHE A 257 1.61 5.08 0.33
N GLN A 258 0.62 4.42 0.91
CA GLN A 258 -0.31 3.56 0.20
C GLN A 258 -1.63 4.29 -0.01
N ALA A 259 -2.07 4.33 -1.25
CA ALA A 259 -3.35 4.85 -1.66
C ALA A 259 -4.36 3.72 -1.77
N VAL A 260 -5.54 3.86 -1.20
CA VAL A 260 -6.69 3.03 -1.58
C VAL A 260 -7.47 3.78 -2.66
N ILE A 261 -7.59 3.16 -3.83
CA ILE A 261 -8.11 3.81 -5.05
C ILE A 261 -9.38 3.11 -5.59
N GLY A 262 -9.76 1.95 -5.06
CA GLY A 262 -10.98 1.23 -5.45
C GLY A 262 -11.04 0.94 -6.95
N GLY A 263 -9.91 0.49 -7.53
CA GLY A 263 -9.77 0.20 -8.96
C GLY A 263 -9.77 1.40 -9.93
N ARG A 264 -9.88 2.64 -9.42
CA ARG A 264 -9.99 3.86 -10.24
C ARG A 264 -8.65 4.30 -10.83
N ALA A 265 -8.69 4.94 -11.99
CA ALA A 265 -7.55 5.71 -12.49
C ALA A 265 -7.39 7.01 -11.69
N GLY A 266 -6.20 7.58 -11.69
CA GLY A 266 -5.96 8.83 -10.98
C GLY A 266 -4.52 9.30 -11.04
N SER A 267 -4.22 10.26 -10.18
CA SER A 267 -2.87 10.65 -9.85
C SER A 267 -2.68 10.72 -8.36
N ALA A 268 -1.47 10.44 -7.94
CA ALA A 268 -1.05 10.57 -6.58
C ALA A 268 -0.01 11.69 -6.53
N LYS A 269 -0.07 12.49 -5.47
CA LYS A 269 0.69 13.72 -5.32
C LYS A 269 1.40 13.69 -3.97
N PHE A 270 2.67 14.06 -3.97
CA PHE A 270 3.47 14.33 -2.80
C PHE A 270 3.64 15.84 -2.64
N GLU A 271 3.60 16.32 -1.40
CA GLU A 271 3.92 17.70 -1.04
C GLU A 271 4.82 17.68 0.20
N ILE A 272 5.84 18.55 0.25
CA ILE A 272 6.73 18.73 1.40
C ILE A 272 6.83 20.20 1.80
N SER A 273 7.00 20.46 3.09
CA SER A 273 7.11 21.77 3.71
C SER A 273 8.04 21.71 4.93
N THR A 274 8.46 22.85 5.44
CA THR A 274 9.06 22.99 6.79
C THR A 274 8.04 23.49 7.81
N ASN A 275 6.76 23.60 7.42
CA ASN A 275 5.66 24.00 8.27
C ASN A 275 4.59 22.87 8.32
N PRO A 276 4.10 22.48 9.52
CA PRO A 276 3.08 21.44 9.65
C PRO A 276 1.75 21.78 8.96
N GLY A 277 1.46 23.08 8.74
CA GLY A 277 0.33 23.55 7.93
C GLY A 277 0.52 23.39 6.41
N MET A 278 1.61 22.75 5.98
CA MET A 278 1.95 22.50 4.56
C MET A 278 2.01 23.77 3.71
N THR A 279 2.37 24.91 4.32
CA THR A 279 2.46 26.21 3.66
C THR A 279 3.70 26.98 4.17
N PRO A 280 4.63 27.39 3.29
CA PRO A 280 4.65 27.14 1.85
C PRO A 280 4.99 25.67 1.54
N VAL A 281 4.47 25.16 0.42
CA VAL A 281 4.92 23.89 -0.16
C VAL A 281 6.28 24.13 -0.81
N LEU A 282 7.32 23.48 -0.29
CA LEU A 282 8.70 23.59 -0.77
C LEU A 282 8.93 22.79 -2.05
N GLY A 283 8.21 21.67 -2.21
CA GLY A 283 8.27 20.85 -3.40
C GLY A 283 7.04 19.95 -3.54
N SER A 284 6.77 19.53 -4.77
CA SER A 284 5.68 18.61 -5.06
C SER A 284 6.00 17.74 -6.27
N GLU A 285 5.62 16.48 -6.18
CA GLU A 285 5.73 15.50 -7.27
C GLU A 285 4.38 14.81 -7.49
N SER A 286 4.05 14.48 -8.73
CA SER A 286 2.84 13.73 -9.06
C SER A 286 3.12 12.60 -10.04
N PHE A 287 2.47 11.46 -9.83
CA PHE A 287 2.53 10.30 -10.70
C PHE A 287 1.12 9.81 -11.00
N SER A 288 0.88 9.40 -12.25
CA SER A 288 -0.41 8.88 -12.68
C SER A 288 -0.46 7.36 -12.60
N PHE A 289 -1.60 6.82 -12.21
CA PHE A 289 -1.90 5.39 -12.25
C PHE A 289 -3.17 5.14 -13.10
N PRO A 290 -3.18 4.14 -13.98
CA PRO A 290 -4.35 3.77 -14.77
C PRO A 290 -5.33 2.92 -13.94
N SER A 291 -6.58 2.85 -14.41
CA SER A 291 -7.61 1.98 -13.82
C SER A 291 -7.26 0.51 -13.97
N GLY A 292 -7.61 -0.31 -12.98
CA GLY A 292 -7.52 -1.78 -13.05
C GLY A 292 -6.09 -2.36 -13.04
N GLN A 293 -5.05 -1.56 -12.81
CA GLN A 293 -3.67 -2.05 -12.75
C GLN A 293 -3.27 -2.59 -11.37
N PHE A 294 -4.04 -2.26 -10.33
CA PHE A 294 -3.74 -2.69 -8.97
C PHE A 294 -4.99 -3.22 -8.25
N PRO A 295 -4.85 -4.23 -7.38
CA PRO A 295 -5.93 -4.71 -6.51
C PRO A 295 -6.25 -3.62 -5.48
N GLY A 296 -7.24 -2.77 -5.79
CA GLY A 296 -7.80 -1.71 -4.95
C GLY A 296 -6.88 -0.65 -4.36
N SER A 297 -5.56 -0.79 -4.44
CA SER A 297 -4.59 0.10 -3.80
C SER A 297 -3.33 0.30 -4.63
N ALA A 298 -2.73 1.49 -4.55
CA ALA A 298 -1.46 1.81 -5.21
C ALA A 298 -0.43 2.24 -4.16
N LYS A 299 0.75 1.63 -4.14
CA LYS A 299 1.88 2.14 -3.37
C LYS A 299 2.62 3.22 -4.16
N ALA A 300 2.96 4.27 -3.45
CA ALA A 300 3.52 5.50 -3.94
C ALA A 300 4.83 5.79 -3.20
N MET A 301 5.86 6.23 -3.91
CA MET A 301 7.08 6.75 -3.28
C MET A 301 7.62 7.94 -4.06
N THR A 302 8.28 8.86 -3.37
CA THR A 302 9.03 9.99 -3.93
C THR A 302 10.41 10.05 -3.29
N ASP A 303 11.42 10.40 -4.08
CA ASP A 303 12.68 10.94 -3.57
C ASP A 303 12.57 12.47 -3.60
N TRP A 304 12.71 13.10 -2.45
CA TRP A 304 12.58 14.55 -2.36
C TRP A 304 13.61 15.31 -3.19
N ALA A 305 14.75 14.68 -3.53
CA ALA A 305 15.70 15.25 -4.48
C ALA A 305 15.11 15.33 -5.91
N ASP A 306 14.34 14.33 -6.33
CA ASP A 306 13.65 14.31 -7.62
C ASP A 306 12.48 15.33 -7.65
N ALA A 307 11.86 15.59 -6.50
CA ALA A 307 10.92 16.67 -6.30
C ALA A 307 11.58 18.07 -6.29
N GLY A 308 12.90 18.16 -6.48
CA GLY A 308 13.65 19.41 -6.53
C GLY A 308 13.90 20.07 -5.17
N VAL A 309 13.76 19.31 -4.07
CA VAL A 309 13.88 19.84 -2.71
C VAL A 309 15.28 19.59 -2.17
N ALA A 310 16.02 20.66 -1.91
CA ALA A 310 17.32 20.60 -1.26
C ALA A 310 17.16 20.49 0.27
N LEU A 311 17.20 19.26 0.78
CA LEU A 311 17.04 18.99 2.20
C LEU A 311 18.27 19.42 3.02
N GLN A 312 18.04 19.95 4.22
CA GLN A 312 19.08 20.47 5.12
C GLN A 312 19.19 19.64 6.41
N PRO A 313 20.39 19.29 6.89
CA PRO A 313 20.59 18.64 8.19
C PRO A 313 20.02 19.46 9.35
N GLY A 314 19.48 18.79 10.36
CA GLY A 314 18.90 19.40 11.56
C GLY A 314 17.51 20.01 11.37
N VAL A 315 16.96 19.97 10.15
CA VAL A 315 15.63 20.53 9.85
C VAL A 315 14.56 19.44 9.91
N THR A 316 13.45 19.76 10.56
CA THR A 316 12.22 18.96 10.51
C THR A 316 11.42 19.34 9.27
N TYR A 317 11.10 18.33 8.46
CA TYR A 317 10.24 18.46 7.30
C TYR A 317 8.89 17.81 7.58
N TYR A 318 7.85 18.42 7.03
CA TYR A 318 6.49 17.94 7.04
C TYR A 318 6.09 17.59 5.62
N TRP A 319 5.43 16.46 5.42
CA TRP A 319 5.01 16.04 4.10
C TRP A 319 3.67 15.33 4.13
N ARG A 320 2.98 15.30 3.00
CA ARG A 320 1.74 14.53 2.85
C ARG A 320 1.61 13.94 1.46
N GLY A 321 0.93 12.80 1.41
CA GLY A 321 0.39 12.21 0.19
C GLY A 321 -1.01 12.71 -0.10
N SER A 322 -1.40 12.74 -1.36
CA SER A 322 -2.76 12.99 -1.80
C SER A 322 -3.09 12.12 -3.01
N ILE A 323 -4.35 11.74 -3.15
CA ILE A 323 -4.87 11.00 -4.29
C ILE A 323 -5.96 11.81 -4.94
N ILE A 324 -5.83 11.98 -6.24
CA ILE A 324 -6.74 12.72 -7.10
C ILE A 324 -7.25 11.71 -8.13
N PRO A 325 -8.33 10.98 -7.83
CA PRO A 325 -8.90 10.03 -8.78
C PRO A 325 -9.48 10.78 -9.99
N THR A 326 -9.57 10.11 -11.14
CA THR A 326 -10.22 10.69 -12.33
C THR A 326 -11.72 10.93 -12.13
N SER A 327 -12.32 10.27 -11.13
CA SER A 327 -13.71 10.46 -10.71
C SER A 327 -13.83 10.31 -9.18
N GLY A 328 -14.64 11.19 -8.58
CA GLY A 328 -14.82 11.28 -7.12
C GLY A 328 -14.00 12.40 -6.49
N SER A 329 -14.05 12.50 -5.16
CA SER A 329 -13.30 13.49 -4.38
C SER A 329 -11.84 13.07 -4.24
N ALA A 330 -10.95 14.06 -4.16
CA ALA A 330 -9.57 13.82 -3.77
C ALA A 330 -9.50 13.37 -2.29
N ALA A 331 -8.58 12.47 -1.98
CA ALA A 331 -8.24 12.10 -0.62
C ALA A 331 -6.88 12.69 -0.28
N VAL A 332 -6.80 13.43 0.83
CA VAL A 332 -5.55 14.00 1.32
C VAL A 332 -5.18 13.25 2.59
N GLY A 333 -3.96 12.73 2.65
CA GLY A 333 -3.47 12.06 3.84
C GLY A 333 -3.08 13.05 4.94
N GLU A 334 -3.04 12.54 6.17
CA GLU A 334 -2.49 13.25 7.33
C GLU A 334 -1.06 13.75 7.07
N VAL A 335 -0.65 14.82 7.76
CA VAL A 335 0.71 15.35 7.63
C VAL A 335 1.68 14.47 8.44
N GLN A 336 2.67 13.92 7.75
CA GLN A 336 3.80 13.19 8.32
C GLN A 336 4.98 14.13 8.55
N SER A 337 5.91 13.75 9.41
CA SER A 337 7.13 14.52 9.64
C SER A 337 8.36 13.63 9.77
N PHE A 338 9.54 14.17 9.42
CA PHE A 338 10.83 13.56 9.70
C PHE A 338 11.88 14.65 9.96
N THR A 339 12.91 14.33 10.75
CA THR A 339 14.02 15.24 11.03
C THR A 339 15.34 14.64 10.54
N LEU A 340 16.11 15.43 9.79
CA LEU A 340 17.42 15.03 9.32
C LEU A 340 18.48 15.23 10.41
N LYS A 341 19.36 14.26 10.59
CA LYS A 341 20.44 14.33 11.57
C LYS A 341 21.56 15.27 11.12
N PRO A 342 22.20 16.00 12.06
CA PRO A 342 23.47 16.68 11.79
C PRO A 342 24.52 15.64 11.38
N GLY A 343 24.93 15.63 10.11
CA GLY A 343 25.87 14.64 9.55
C GLY A 343 25.31 13.77 8.41
N GLY A 344 24.02 13.91 8.09
CA GLY A 344 23.34 13.07 7.11
C GLY A 344 22.62 11.91 7.81
N GLY A 345 21.45 11.56 7.28
CA GLY A 345 20.58 10.49 7.77
C GLY A 345 19.38 10.95 8.61
N VAL A 346 18.56 10.02 9.09
CA VAL A 346 17.26 10.32 9.74
C VAL A 346 17.23 9.94 11.21
N ASP A 347 16.58 10.79 12.03
CA ASP A 347 16.14 10.38 13.35
C ASP A 347 14.75 9.74 13.27
N ALA A 348 14.73 8.40 13.29
CA ALA A 348 13.49 7.62 13.22
C ALA A 348 12.57 7.84 14.44
N THR A 349 13.04 8.52 15.49
CA THR A 349 12.26 8.77 16.70
C THR A 349 11.26 9.92 16.59
N SER A 350 11.32 10.75 15.53
CA SER A 350 10.41 11.90 15.36
C SER A 350 9.26 11.68 14.36
N LEU A 351 8.97 10.43 13.96
CA LEU A 351 7.95 10.09 12.96
C LEU A 351 6.53 10.13 13.55
N GLY A 352 6.14 11.30 14.05
CA GLY A 352 4.79 11.56 14.53
C GLY A 352 3.96 12.26 13.46
N ALA A 353 2.76 11.76 13.20
CA ALA A 353 1.73 12.54 12.54
C ALA A 353 1.50 13.82 13.36
N THR A 354 1.69 14.99 12.76
CA THR A 354 1.42 16.25 13.45
C THR A 354 -0.08 16.49 13.51
N ASN A 355 -0.66 16.19 14.68
CA ASN A 355 -1.98 16.62 15.13
C ASN A 355 -3.19 16.12 14.33
N SER A 356 -3.65 14.91 14.67
CA SER A 356 -5.05 14.67 15.01
C SER A 356 -5.07 13.86 16.33
N GLY A 357 -5.86 14.31 17.32
CA GLY A 357 -5.73 13.88 18.71
C GLY A 357 -5.80 12.37 18.92
N GLY A 358 -4.86 11.84 19.70
CA GLY A 358 -4.84 10.42 20.10
C GLY A 358 -3.43 9.96 20.42
N GLY A 359 -2.94 10.31 21.61
CA GLY A 359 -1.62 9.90 22.09
C GLY A 359 -1.46 8.38 22.09
N VAL A 360 -0.44 7.90 21.39
CA VAL A 360 0.07 6.54 21.54
C VAL A 360 0.96 6.53 22.78
N GLY A 361 0.37 6.13 23.91
CA GLY A 361 1.13 5.82 25.12
C GLY A 361 1.95 4.56 24.91
N THR A 362 3.24 4.70 24.61
CA THR A 362 4.21 3.62 24.78
C THR A 362 4.54 3.54 26.27
N GLY A 363 3.92 2.58 26.96
CA GLY A 363 4.27 2.27 28.33
C GLY A 363 5.66 1.66 28.39
N SER A 364 6.63 2.43 28.89
CA SER A 364 7.88 1.90 29.45
C SER A 364 8.49 2.91 30.42
N GLY A 365 8.60 2.52 31.69
CA GLY A 365 9.62 2.97 32.64
C GLY A 365 9.52 4.41 33.16
N GLY A 366 9.10 4.56 34.42
CA GLY A 366 9.05 5.84 35.10
C GLY A 366 10.41 6.53 35.27
N VAL A 367 10.42 7.84 35.05
CA VAL A 367 11.43 8.79 35.54
C VAL A 367 10.70 9.97 36.18
N PRO A 368 11.08 10.46 37.38
CA PRO A 368 10.35 11.54 38.05
C PRO A 368 10.76 12.93 37.55
N GLY A 369 9.75 13.77 37.30
CA GLY A 369 9.75 15.20 37.63
C GLY A 369 10.63 16.14 36.80
N GLY A 370 10.21 16.44 35.57
CA GLY A 370 10.70 17.60 34.80
C GLY A 370 9.70 18.76 34.84
N VAL A 371 10.15 19.93 35.30
CA VAL A 371 9.40 21.19 35.40
C VAL A 371 8.90 21.63 34.01
N ILE A 372 7.61 21.92 33.92
CA ILE A 372 6.95 22.40 32.70
C ILE A 372 7.28 23.90 32.53
N THR A 373 8.16 24.25 31.59
CA THR A 373 8.31 25.65 31.14
C THR A 373 7.15 26.05 30.23
N PRO A 374 6.54 27.23 30.43
CA PRO A 374 5.43 27.70 29.60
C PRO A 374 5.84 27.84 28.13
N VAL A 375 5.00 27.31 27.24
CA VAL A 375 5.18 27.36 25.79
C VAL A 375 5.08 28.83 25.33
N PRO A 376 6.08 29.36 24.60
CA PRO A 376 6.04 30.73 24.09
C PRO A 376 4.86 30.93 23.14
N GLN A 377 4.15 32.04 23.33
CA GLN A 377 3.00 32.44 22.53
C GLN A 377 3.41 32.58 21.05
N PRO A 378 2.62 32.02 20.10
CA PRO A 378 2.97 32.02 18.69
C PRO A 378 3.09 33.44 18.16
N THR A 379 4.22 33.75 17.54
CA THR A 379 4.45 34.99 16.80
C THR A 379 3.43 35.13 15.66
N PRO A 380 2.91 36.34 15.41
CA PRO A 380 1.99 36.60 14.31
C PRO A 380 2.54 36.05 12.98
N PRO A 381 1.70 35.41 12.15
CA PRO A 381 2.15 34.80 10.91
C PRO A 381 2.81 35.84 10.01
N SER A 382 4.07 35.60 9.67
CA SER A 382 4.78 36.39 8.67
C SER A 382 4.01 36.30 7.34
N PRO A 383 3.87 37.38 6.56
CA PRO A 383 3.16 37.35 5.29
C PRO A 383 3.71 36.23 4.40
N ASN A 384 2.82 35.38 3.89
CA ASN A 384 3.19 34.24 3.05
C ASN A 384 4.08 34.69 1.89
N PRO A 385 5.25 34.04 1.66
CA PRO A 385 6.09 34.37 0.52
C PRO A 385 5.33 34.09 -0.80
N PRO A 386 5.50 34.93 -1.83
CA PRO A 386 4.84 34.74 -3.13
C PRO A 386 5.16 33.36 -3.73
N VAL A 387 4.13 32.62 -4.14
CA VAL A 387 4.29 31.32 -4.82
C VAL A 387 5.05 31.51 -6.14
N ALA A 388 6.10 30.72 -6.37
CA ALA A 388 6.89 30.81 -7.59
C ALA A 388 6.03 30.43 -8.83
N PRO A 389 6.11 31.19 -9.93
CA PRO A 389 5.36 30.88 -11.14
C PRO A 389 5.88 29.59 -11.80
N SER A 390 4.97 28.78 -12.35
CA SER A 390 5.23 27.46 -12.95
C SER A 390 4.44 27.29 -14.26
N ALA A 391 4.85 26.32 -15.09
CA ALA A 391 4.21 25.99 -16.36
C ALA A 391 4.16 24.47 -16.59
N THR A 392 3.01 23.98 -17.00
CA THR A 392 2.75 22.54 -17.20
C THR A 392 2.25 22.28 -18.62
N PRO A 393 3.04 21.63 -19.48
CA PRO A 393 2.60 21.24 -20.82
C PRO A 393 1.88 19.88 -20.82
N SER A 394 0.80 19.77 -21.60
CA SER A 394 0.07 18.52 -21.85
C SER A 394 0.08 18.18 -23.34
N VAL A 395 0.49 16.94 -23.66
CA VAL A 395 0.63 16.45 -25.04
C VAL A 395 -0.29 15.24 -25.24
N PRO A 396 -1.13 15.21 -26.30
CA PRO A 396 -2.01 14.08 -26.55
C PRO A 396 -1.22 12.85 -26.99
N ARG A 397 -1.73 11.64 -26.66
CA ARG A 397 -1.13 10.36 -27.10
C ARG A 397 -1.27 10.13 -28.61
N THR A 398 -2.32 10.67 -29.21
CA THR A 398 -2.59 10.55 -30.65
C THR A 398 -2.93 11.89 -31.28
N ALA A 399 -2.54 12.06 -32.55
CA ALA A 399 -2.84 13.25 -33.34
C ALA A 399 -3.11 12.86 -34.80
N THR A 400 -3.73 13.75 -35.57
CA THR A 400 -3.91 13.59 -37.02
C THR A 400 -3.09 14.62 -37.77
N ALA A 401 -2.49 14.23 -38.90
CA ALA A 401 -1.65 15.09 -39.72
C ALA A 401 -2.40 16.34 -40.18
N LYS A 402 -3.72 16.23 -40.41
CA LYS A 402 -4.59 17.34 -40.80
C LYS A 402 -4.72 18.41 -39.71
N LYS A 403 -4.90 18.00 -38.44
CA LYS A 403 -5.08 18.92 -37.29
C LYS A 403 -3.73 19.37 -36.68
N GLY A 404 -2.67 18.59 -36.86
CA GLY A 404 -1.39 18.81 -36.18
C GLY A 404 -1.38 18.22 -34.78
N VAL A 405 -0.27 18.41 -34.05
CA VAL A 405 -0.18 18.05 -32.64
C VAL A 405 -0.54 19.27 -31.80
N VAL A 406 -1.65 19.22 -31.07
CA VAL A 406 -2.11 20.30 -30.19
C VAL A 406 -1.52 20.07 -28.81
N VAL A 407 -0.66 20.97 -28.35
CA VAL A 407 -0.08 20.97 -27.00
C VAL A 407 -0.80 22.02 -26.17
N THR A 408 -1.39 21.62 -25.05
CA THR A 408 -2.00 22.57 -24.10
C THR A 408 -0.93 23.01 -23.11
N LEU A 409 -0.81 24.31 -22.88
CA LEU A 409 0.12 24.90 -21.92
C LEU A 409 -0.69 25.64 -20.87
N THR A 410 -0.50 25.30 -19.60
CA THR A 410 -1.07 26.02 -18.46
C THR A 410 0.05 26.65 -17.64
N CYS A 411 -0.05 27.94 -17.32
CA CYS A 411 0.94 28.70 -16.58
C CYS A 411 0.31 29.41 -15.38
N THR A 412 0.99 29.44 -14.23
CA THR A 412 0.56 30.20 -13.04
C THR A 412 1.05 31.66 -13.03
N GLY A 413 1.81 32.05 -14.06
CA GLY A 413 2.26 33.42 -14.30
C GLY A 413 2.62 33.64 -15.77
N ALA A 414 3.24 34.77 -16.09
CA ALA A 414 3.73 35.04 -17.44
C ALA A 414 4.74 33.98 -17.89
N CYS A 415 4.53 33.40 -19.07
CA CYS A 415 5.37 32.32 -19.58
C CYS A 415 5.51 32.39 -21.11
N SER A 416 6.60 31.82 -21.62
CA SER A 416 6.76 31.54 -23.06
C SER A 416 7.08 30.07 -23.27
N ALA A 417 6.72 29.53 -24.43
CA ALA A 417 6.93 28.13 -24.73
C ALA A 417 7.25 27.88 -26.20
N LYS A 418 8.11 26.88 -26.44
CA LYS A 418 8.46 26.36 -27.75
C LYS A 418 8.21 24.86 -27.77
N ALA A 419 7.36 24.40 -28.68
CA ALA A 419 7.08 22.99 -28.88
C ALA A 419 7.63 22.52 -30.24
N SER A 420 8.24 21.35 -30.30
CA SER A 420 8.72 20.74 -31.55
C SER A 420 8.47 19.25 -31.57
N ALA A 421 8.07 18.70 -32.72
CA ALA A 421 7.85 17.26 -32.90
C ALA A 421 8.93 16.68 -33.82
N THR A 422 9.63 15.64 -33.37
CA THR A 422 10.71 14.98 -34.10
C THR A 422 10.47 13.48 -34.23
N VAL A 423 11.08 12.86 -35.24
CA VAL A 423 11.07 11.41 -35.46
C VAL A 423 12.50 10.86 -35.48
N THR A 424 12.62 9.54 -35.37
CA THR A 424 13.93 8.86 -35.49
C THR A 424 14.54 9.08 -36.87
N LYS A 425 15.87 9.01 -36.98
CA LYS A 425 16.60 9.17 -38.26
C LYS A 425 16.09 8.21 -39.35
N LYS A 426 15.73 6.97 -38.99
CA LYS A 426 15.17 5.96 -39.91
C LYS A 426 13.84 6.40 -40.53
N LEU A 427 12.92 6.91 -39.71
CA LEU A 427 11.66 7.47 -40.21
C LEU A 427 11.87 8.80 -40.93
N GLY A 428 12.82 9.61 -40.46
CA GLY A 428 13.17 10.88 -41.08
C GLY A 428 13.66 10.73 -42.51
N LYS A 429 14.38 9.65 -42.85
CA LYS A 429 14.73 9.31 -44.25
C LYS A 429 13.49 9.06 -45.11
N LYS A 430 12.48 8.35 -44.59
CA LYS A 430 11.21 8.08 -45.30
C LYS A 430 10.36 9.34 -45.48
N LEU A 431 10.35 10.22 -44.49
CA LEU A 431 9.59 11.48 -44.51
C LEU A 431 10.36 12.63 -45.17
N GLY A 432 11.66 12.47 -45.38
CA GLY A 432 12.62 13.48 -45.86
C GLY A 432 12.88 14.63 -44.89
N THR A 433 12.61 14.44 -43.59
CA THR A 433 12.96 15.35 -42.49
C THR A 433 12.84 14.62 -41.15
N THR A 434 13.71 14.94 -40.18
CA THR A 434 13.59 14.47 -38.79
C THR A 434 12.70 15.37 -37.94
N THR A 435 12.44 16.60 -38.36
CA THR A 435 11.56 17.55 -37.66
C THR A 435 10.25 17.68 -38.41
N LEU A 436 9.15 17.33 -37.76
CA LEU A 436 7.81 17.34 -38.35
C LEU A 436 7.17 18.73 -38.34
N GLY A 437 7.51 19.55 -37.34
CA GLY A 437 7.04 20.91 -37.19
C GLY A 437 7.47 21.52 -35.86
N SER A 438 7.23 22.81 -35.69
CA SER A 438 7.39 23.51 -34.41
C SER A 438 6.29 24.56 -34.23
N ALA A 439 6.03 24.92 -32.98
CA ALA A 439 5.11 25.99 -32.58
C ALA A 439 5.74 26.79 -31.44
N ARG A 440 5.38 28.08 -31.35
CA ARG A 440 5.74 28.97 -30.24
C ARG A 440 4.49 29.70 -29.76
N GLY A 441 4.47 30.05 -28.49
CA GLY A 441 3.43 30.90 -27.91
C GLY A 441 3.85 31.41 -26.54
N SER A 442 3.14 32.41 -26.05
CA SER A 442 3.38 33.04 -24.75
C SER A 442 2.07 33.46 -24.12
N LEU A 443 2.06 33.50 -22.79
CA LEU A 443 0.99 34.07 -21.98
C LEU A 443 1.58 35.23 -21.18
N GLY A 444 0.94 36.40 -21.24
CA GLY A 444 1.36 37.59 -20.48
C GLY A 444 1.01 37.52 -18.99
N ALA A 445 0.17 36.57 -18.59
CA ALA A 445 -0.29 36.36 -17.22
C ALA A 445 -0.62 34.87 -16.99
N ALA A 446 -1.03 34.51 -15.78
CA ALA A 446 -1.54 33.17 -15.47
C ALA A 446 -2.71 32.80 -16.41
N GLY A 447 -2.74 31.56 -16.90
CA GLY A 447 -3.78 31.11 -17.82
C GLY A 447 -3.42 29.84 -18.57
N SER A 448 -4.22 29.52 -19.60
CA SER A 448 -3.96 28.40 -20.51
C SER A 448 -3.96 28.84 -21.98
N THR A 449 -3.07 28.27 -22.78
CA THR A 449 -2.98 28.49 -24.23
C THR A 449 -2.72 27.17 -24.96
N THR A 450 -2.96 27.15 -26.27
CA THR A 450 -2.70 25.97 -27.11
C THR A 450 -1.63 26.27 -28.16
N LEU A 451 -0.64 25.37 -28.26
CA LEU A 451 0.42 25.41 -29.26
C LEU A 451 0.15 24.30 -30.28
N THR A 452 -0.21 24.66 -31.51
CA THR A 452 -0.46 23.67 -32.56
C THR A 452 0.75 23.49 -33.44
N ILE A 453 1.42 22.34 -33.32
CA ILE A 453 2.53 21.94 -34.20
C ILE A 453 1.93 21.48 -35.54
N LYS A 454 1.85 22.41 -36.50
CA LYS A 454 1.35 22.13 -37.86
C LYS A 454 2.40 21.42 -38.70
N LEU A 455 1.99 20.37 -39.41
CA LEU A 455 2.82 19.65 -40.37
C LEU A 455 2.75 20.34 -41.75
N SER A 456 3.88 20.45 -42.45
CA SER A 456 3.91 21.01 -43.80
C SER A 456 3.05 20.19 -44.77
N LYS A 457 2.51 20.82 -45.83
CA LYS A 457 1.67 20.13 -46.84
C LYS A 457 2.40 18.93 -47.46
N LYS A 458 3.70 19.09 -47.77
CA LYS A 458 4.57 18.01 -48.29
C LYS A 458 4.70 16.86 -47.29
N LEU A 459 4.89 17.18 -46.01
CA LEU A 459 5.02 16.17 -44.97
C LEU A 459 3.71 15.43 -44.72
N ARG A 460 2.56 16.13 -44.72
CA ARG A 460 1.23 15.49 -44.62
C ARG A 460 1.00 14.50 -45.76
N ALA A 461 1.33 14.87 -47.00
CA ALA A 461 1.22 13.97 -48.15
C ALA A 461 2.11 12.72 -48.02
N ARG A 462 3.33 12.88 -47.51
CA ARG A 462 4.25 11.74 -47.25
C ARG A 462 3.75 10.87 -46.10
N LEU A 463 3.25 11.47 -45.03
CA LEU A 463 2.75 10.76 -43.88
C LEU A 463 1.50 9.95 -44.22
N LYS A 464 0.61 10.46 -45.09
CA LYS A 464 -0.54 9.71 -45.63
C LYS A 464 -0.11 8.41 -46.32
N LYS A 465 1.03 8.42 -47.04
CA LYS A 465 1.60 7.20 -47.67
C LYS A 465 2.19 6.22 -46.66
N VAL A 466 2.68 6.71 -45.52
CA VAL A 466 3.27 5.90 -44.44
C VAL A 466 2.21 5.40 -43.45
N GLY A 467 1.01 5.99 -43.44
CA GLY A 467 -0.11 5.62 -42.57
C GLY A 467 -0.02 6.26 -41.18
N SER A 468 1.01 5.93 -40.38
CA SER A 468 1.22 6.56 -39.07
C SER A 468 2.68 6.55 -38.64
N VAL A 469 3.06 7.49 -37.77
CA VAL A 469 4.42 7.53 -37.18
C VAL A 469 4.37 7.87 -35.70
N LYS A 470 5.31 7.29 -34.93
CA LYS A 470 5.58 7.70 -33.55
C LYS A 470 6.60 8.85 -33.56
N ALA A 471 6.21 9.99 -33.00
CA ALA A 471 7.03 11.18 -32.86
C ALA A 471 7.30 11.48 -31.38
N THR A 472 8.41 12.15 -31.10
CA THR A 472 8.74 12.72 -29.79
C THR A 472 8.45 14.22 -29.83
N VAL A 473 7.62 14.69 -28.92
CA VAL A 473 7.31 16.12 -28.74
C VAL A 473 8.17 16.63 -27.60
N LYS A 474 9.02 17.62 -27.90
CA LYS A 474 9.80 18.37 -26.92
C LYS A 474 9.13 19.72 -26.71
N VAL A 475 8.76 20.04 -25.48
CA VAL A 475 8.20 21.34 -25.08
C VAL A 475 9.17 22.00 -24.11
N THR A 476 9.67 23.17 -24.46
CA THR A 476 10.51 24.00 -23.59
C THR A 476 9.69 25.21 -23.16
N THR A 477 9.50 25.36 -21.85
CA THR A 477 8.75 26.44 -21.20
C THR A 477 9.71 27.34 -20.44
N THR A 478 9.56 28.65 -20.55
CA THR A 478 10.34 29.65 -19.81
C THR A 478 9.38 30.46 -18.94
N VAL A 479 9.61 30.44 -17.63
CA VAL A 479 8.82 31.13 -16.61
C VAL A 479 9.77 31.91 -15.70
N ALA A 480 9.56 33.22 -15.56
CA ALA A 480 10.44 34.10 -14.79
C ALA A 480 11.95 33.92 -15.13
N GLY A 481 12.28 33.79 -16.42
CA GLY A 481 13.65 33.58 -16.91
C GLY A 481 14.17 32.15 -16.79
N THR A 482 13.52 31.27 -16.02
CA THR A 482 13.93 29.87 -15.86
C THR A 482 13.29 28.99 -16.93
N SER A 483 14.10 28.16 -17.60
CA SER A 483 13.62 27.28 -18.69
C SER A 483 13.59 25.81 -18.26
N THR A 484 12.42 25.18 -18.42
CA THR A 484 12.19 23.75 -18.18
C THR A 484 11.83 23.05 -19.49
N THR A 485 12.16 21.76 -19.62
CA THR A 485 11.88 20.98 -20.84
C THR A 485 11.17 19.68 -20.49
N THR A 486 10.06 19.42 -21.17
CA THR A 486 9.26 18.20 -21.05
C THR A 486 9.24 17.46 -22.39
N THR A 487 9.31 16.13 -22.35
CA THR A 487 9.21 15.28 -23.56
C THR A 487 8.08 14.28 -23.46
N ALA A 488 7.32 14.10 -24.55
CA ALA A 488 6.25 13.11 -24.64
C ALA A 488 6.24 12.39 -25.99
N LYS A 489 5.77 11.14 -26.03
CA LYS A 489 5.60 10.37 -27.27
C LYS A 489 4.17 10.53 -27.80
N VAL A 490 4.02 10.81 -29.10
CA VAL A 490 2.72 10.94 -29.79
C VAL A 490 2.70 10.09 -31.05
N THR A 491 1.57 9.44 -31.33
CA THR A 491 1.32 8.78 -32.62
C THR A 491 0.57 9.71 -33.54
N ILE A 492 1.16 10.06 -34.70
CA ILE A 492 0.54 10.95 -35.69
C ILE A 492 0.05 10.11 -36.87
N LYS A 493 -1.26 10.09 -37.08
CA LYS A 493 -1.93 9.43 -38.21
C LYS A 493 -1.90 10.34 -39.44
N GLY A 494 -1.55 9.79 -40.60
CA GLY A 494 -1.35 10.48 -41.87
C GLY A 494 -2.59 11.04 -42.54
#